data_AF-A0A151RJP2-F1
#
_entry.id   AF-A0A151RJP2-F1
#
_cell.length_a   1.000
_cell.length_b   1.000
_cell.length_c   1.000
_cell.angle_alpha   90.00
_cell.angle_beta   90.00
_cell.angle_gamma   90.00
#
_symmetry.space_group_name_H-M   'P 1'
#
loop_
_entity.id
_entity.type
_entity.pdbx_description
1 polymer ?
#
loop_
_entity_poly.entity_id
_entity_poly.type
_entity_poly.pdbx_seq_one_letter_code
_entity_poly.pdbx_strand_id
1 'polypeptide(L)'
;MLGKLPHRSLQSLATKYGPIMSLKLGQVPAIVVSSPETAELFLKTHDIAFASRPKIQLSEYLSHGSKGMSFSEYSAYWRNARKVCTLQLLSASKIEMFAPLRREELGALVKSLKNSAASREVVDLSELLGELMENIVCKMVLGRAIDHRFDLKGLIYEVMNLAGAFNLADYMPWLSVFDPQV
;
A
#
# COMPACT_ATOMS: atom_id res chain seq x y z
N MET A 1 -23.17 5.55 -6.60
CA MET A 1 -22.45 5.50 -7.89
C MET A 1 -21.29 4.50 -7.92
N LEU A 2 -20.42 4.44 -6.90
CA LEU A 2 -19.24 3.54 -6.94
C LEU A 2 -19.45 2.14 -6.31
N GLY A 3 -20.48 1.97 -5.46
CA GLY A 3 -20.82 0.66 -4.88
C GLY A 3 -19.75 0.10 -3.94
N LYS A 4 -19.88 -1.19 -3.57
CA LYS A 4 -18.93 -1.89 -2.68
C LYS A 4 -17.55 -2.13 -3.32
N LEU A 5 -17.46 -2.15 -4.65
CA LEU A 5 -16.23 -2.38 -5.39
C LEU A 5 -15.97 -1.22 -6.36
N PRO A 6 -15.47 -0.07 -5.88
CA PRO A 6 -15.30 1.14 -6.68
C PRO A 6 -14.49 0.91 -7.95
N HIS A 7 -13.42 0.11 -7.89
CA HIS A 7 -12.58 -0.20 -9.04
C HIS A 7 -13.35 -0.87 -10.21
N ARG A 8 -14.34 -1.73 -9.92
CA ARG A 8 -15.18 -2.36 -10.98
C ARG A 8 -16.16 -1.38 -11.58
N SER A 9 -16.77 -0.54 -10.74
CA SER A 9 -17.68 0.52 -11.19
C SER A 9 -16.94 1.54 -12.07
N LEU A 10 -15.73 1.93 -11.67
CA LEU A 10 -14.87 2.81 -12.47
C LEU A 10 -14.50 2.18 -13.81
N GLN A 11 -14.16 0.88 -13.83
CA GLN A 11 -13.89 0.19 -15.09
C GLN A 11 -15.11 0.19 -16.02
N SER A 12 -16.31 -0.08 -15.49
CA SER A 12 -17.55 -0.02 -16.28
C SER A 12 -17.81 1.38 -16.83
N LEU A 13 -17.56 2.44 -16.04
CA LEU A 13 -17.68 3.82 -16.52
C LEU A 13 -16.65 4.11 -17.63
N ALA A 14 -15.41 3.66 -17.48
CA ALA A 14 -14.38 3.85 -18.50
C ALA A 14 -14.76 3.19 -19.84
N THR A 15 -15.42 2.03 -19.83
CA THR A 15 -15.92 1.41 -21.08
C THR A 15 -16.97 2.24 -21.80
N LYS A 16 -17.67 3.14 -21.10
CA LYS A 16 -18.71 3.99 -21.65
C LYS A 16 -18.20 5.39 -22.02
N TYR A 17 -17.34 5.97 -21.19
CA TYR A 17 -16.91 7.38 -21.30
C TYR A 17 -15.50 7.54 -21.86
N GLY A 18 -14.74 6.45 -21.99
CA GLY A 18 -13.37 6.45 -22.48
C GLY A 18 -12.32 6.28 -21.37
N PRO A 19 -11.04 6.12 -21.76
CA PRO A 19 -9.95 5.76 -20.85
C PRO A 19 -9.48 6.89 -19.94
N ILE A 20 -9.88 8.14 -20.21
CA ILE A 20 -9.68 9.29 -19.34
C ILE A 20 -11.05 9.90 -19.08
N MET A 21 -11.47 9.92 -17.82
CA MET A 21 -12.77 10.45 -17.43
C MET A 21 -12.64 11.38 -16.22
N SER A 22 -13.44 12.44 -16.22
CA SER A 22 -13.56 13.35 -15.09
C SER A 22 -14.74 12.93 -14.23
N LEU A 23 -14.50 12.82 -12.92
CA LEU A 23 -15.49 12.51 -11.91
C LEU A 23 -15.40 13.53 -10.78
N LYS A 24 -16.52 13.70 -10.05
CA LYS A 24 -16.53 14.49 -8.83
C LYS A 24 -16.81 13.56 -7.65
N LEU A 25 -15.81 13.38 -6.78
CA LEU A 25 -15.92 12.60 -5.55
C LEU A 25 -16.32 13.55 -4.42
N GLY A 26 -17.62 13.62 -4.13
CA GLY A 26 -18.16 14.64 -3.23
C GLY A 26 -17.98 16.05 -3.80
N GLN A 27 -17.10 16.84 -3.21
CA GLN A 27 -16.69 18.17 -3.68
C GLN A 27 -15.37 18.17 -4.44
N VAL A 28 -14.61 17.07 -4.38
CA VAL A 28 -13.26 16.98 -4.96
C VAL A 28 -13.31 16.48 -6.41
N PRO A 29 -12.80 17.24 -7.38
CA PRO A 29 -12.65 16.76 -8.75
C PRO A 29 -11.54 15.70 -8.82
N ALA A 30 -11.79 14.64 -9.58
CA ALA A 30 -10.86 13.54 -9.79
C ALA A 30 -10.83 13.16 -11.28
N ILE A 31 -9.63 12.88 -11.78
CA ILE A 31 -9.45 12.27 -13.10
C ILE A 31 -9.16 10.80 -12.90
N VAL A 32 -9.90 9.95 -13.60
CA VAL A 32 -9.68 8.51 -13.61
C VAL A 32 -9.06 8.11 -14.94
N VAL A 33 -7.97 7.35 -14.84
CA VAL A 33 -7.20 6.82 -15.95
C VAL A 33 -7.36 5.30 -15.97
N SER A 34 -7.72 4.72 -17.11
CA SER A 34 -8.18 3.32 -17.19
C SER A 34 -7.69 2.56 -18.43
N SER A 35 -6.58 2.98 -19.05
CA SER A 35 -5.86 2.17 -20.03
C SER A 35 -4.34 2.21 -19.81
N PRO A 36 -3.58 1.20 -20.28
CA PRO A 36 -2.12 1.21 -20.19
C PRO A 36 -1.48 2.41 -20.88
N GLU A 37 -1.96 2.79 -22.06
CA GLU A 37 -1.41 3.89 -22.87
C GLU A 37 -1.61 5.23 -22.16
N THR A 38 -2.79 5.42 -21.57
CA THR A 38 -3.09 6.63 -20.80
C THR A 38 -2.38 6.64 -19.46
N ALA A 39 -2.21 5.49 -18.80
CA ALA A 39 -1.40 5.38 -17.58
C ALA A 39 0.08 5.72 -17.84
N GLU A 40 0.65 5.31 -18.98
CA GLU A 40 2.03 5.66 -19.36
C GLU A 40 2.21 7.18 -19.49
N LEU A 41 1.24 7.89 -20.07
CA LEU A 41 1.28 9.34 -20.17
C LEU A 41 1.40 10.02 -18.79
N PHE A 42 0.64 9.55 -17.79
CA PHE A 42 0.61 10.16 -16.45
C PHE A 42 1.75 9.69 -15.56
N LEU A 43 2.15 8.42 -15.64
CA LEU A 43 3.10 7.80 -14.71
C LEU A 43 4.54 7.75 -15.24
N LYS A 44 4.76 8.11 -16.50
CA LYS A 44 6.10 8.12 -17.13
C LYS A 44 6.37 9.39 -17.95
N THR A 45 5.52 9.72 -18.93
CA THR A 45 5.79 10.86 -19.82
C THR A 45 5.66 12.21 -19.11
N HIS A 46 4.67 12.33 -18.23
CA HIS A 46 4.41 13.53 -17.42
C HIS A 46 4.47 13.24 -15.92
N ASP A 47 5.29 12.25 -15.52
CA ASP A 47 5.36 11.71 -14.17
C ASP A 47 5.56 12.78 -13.08
N ILE A 48 6.45 13.75 -13.30
CA ILE A 48 6.73 14.82 -12.35
C ILE A 48 5.49 15.68 -12.09
N ALA A 49 4.64 15.93 -13.10
CA ALA A 49 3.44 16.74 -12.94
C ALA A 49 2.38 16.04 -12.08
N PHE A 50 2.39 14.71 -12.03
CA PHE A 50 1.43 13.88 -11.29
C PHE A 50 2.06 13.12 -10.12
N ALA A 51 3.30 13.45 -9.74
CA ALA A 51 4.05 12.73 -8.71
C ALA A 51 3.53 13.00 -7.29
N SER A 52 2.96 14.18 -7.05
CA SER A 52 2.44 14.57 -5.72
C SER A 52 1.23 13.74 -5.32
N ARG A 53 1.14 13.39 -4.03
CA ARG A 53 -0.04 12.73 -3.46
C ARG A 53 -1.01 13.76 -2.88
N PRO A 54 -2.33 13.53 -3.01
CA PRO A 54 -3.31 14.38 -2.33
C PRO A 54 -3.15 14.23 -0.81
N LYS A 55 -3.37 15.33 -0.08
CA LYS A 55 -3.43 15.31 1.37
C LYS A 55 -4.75 14.69 1.79
N ILE A 56 -4.65 13.51 2.40
CA ILE A 56 -5.79 12.82 3.03
C ILE A 56 -5.60 12.87 4.54
N GLN A 57 -6.68 12.90 5.31
CA GLN A 57 -6.64 13.03 6.77
C GLN A 57 -5.75 11.96 7.42
N LEU A 58 -5.81 10.72 6.94
CA LEU A 58 -4.96 9.61 7.41
C LEU A 58 -3.46 9.91 7.30
N SER A 59 -3.05 10.65 6.26
CA SER A 59 -1.64 10.96 6.03
C SER A 59 -1.04 11.85 7.12
N GLU A 60 -1.86 12.66 7.80
CA GLU A 60 -1.40 13.53 8.89
C GLU A 60 -0.97 12.70 10.10
N TYR A 61 -1.75 11.67 10.43
CA TYR A 61 -1.46 10.74 11.53
C TYR A 61 -0.29 9.80 11.19
N LEU A 62 -0.25 9.24 9.98
CA LEU A 62 0.76 8.25 9.61
C LEU A 62 2.13 8.84 9.27
N SER A 63 2.19 10.08 8.78
CA SER A 63 3.40 10.62 8.14
C SER A 63 4.05 11.77 8.91
N HIS A 64 3.79 11.92 10.22
CA HIS A 64 4.32 13.02 11.05
C HIS A 64 4.25 14.38 10.32
N GLY A 65 3.07 14.72 9.79
CA GLY A 65 2.87 15.91 8.98
C GLY A 65 3.54 15.84 7.60
N SER A 66 3.23 14.81 6.80
CA SER A 66 3.62 14.65 5.39
C SER A 66 5.12 14.43 5.09
N LYS A 67 5.88 13.88 6.05
CA LYS A 67 7.30 13.49 5.87
C LYS A 67 7.50 12.01 5.50
N GLY A 68 6.42 11.28 5.27
CA GLY A 68 6.46 9.88 4.83
C GLY A 68 6.92 9.75 3.36
N MET A 69 7.00 8.51 2.86
CA MET A 69 7.28 8.27 1.43
C MET A 69 6.01 8.00 0.62
N SER A 70 4.99 7.40 1.23
CA SER A 70 3.79 6.88 0.53
C SER A 70 2.73 7.93 0.25
N PHE A 71 2.54 8.90 1.15
CA PHE A 71 1.44 9.89 1.10
C PHE A 71 1.91 11.35 1.00
N SER A 72 3.18 11.57 0.68
CA SER A 72 3.77 12.92 0.70
C SER A 72 3.74 13.57 -0.68
N GLU A 73 3.71 14.90 -0.67
CA GLU A 73 3.87 15.71 -1.87
C GLU A 73 5.27 15.56 -2.45
N TYR A 74 5.36 15.66 -3.78
CA TYR A 74 6.65 15.59 -4.46
C TYR A 74 7.50 16.80 -4.10
N SER A 75 8.69 16.54 -3.55
CA SER A 75 9.59 17.57 -3.04
C SER A 75 11.04 17.12 -3.13
N ALA A 76 11.99 18.05 -2.94
CA ALA A 76 13.42 17.72 -2.85
C ALA A 76 13.70 16.70 -1.71
N TYR A 77 13.03 16.86 -0.57
CA TYR A 77 13.11 15.93 0.54
C TYR A 77 12.64 14.52 0.13
N TRP A 78 11.43 14.42 -0.43
CA TRP A 78 10.86 13.13 -0.86
C TRP A 78 11.77 12.42 -1.87
N ARG A 79 12.31 13.15 -2.85
CA ARG A 79 13.26 12.59 -3.83
C ARG A 79 14.51 12.01 -3.17
N ASN A 80 15.08 12.74 -2.21
CA ASN A 80 16.27 12.29 -1.49
C ASN A 80 15.97 11.06 -0.63
N ALA A 81 14.84 11.05 0.09
CA ALA A 81 14.41 9.89 0.88
C ALA A 81 14.21 8.65 -0.02
N ARG A 82 13.49 8.80 -1.14
CA ARG A 82 13.29 7.72 -2.11
C ARG A 82 14.62 7.22 -2.68
N LYS A 83 15.54 8.12 -3.03
CA LYS A 83 16.86 7.78 -3.55
C LYS A 83 17.67 6.96 -2.53
N VAL A 84 17.66 7.35 -1.26
CA VAL A 84 18.33 6.59 -0.18
C VAL A 84 17.73 5.19 -0.07
N CYS A 85 16.40 5.05 0.01
CA CYS A 85 15.76 3.74 0.09
C CYS A 85 16.08 2.85 -1.12
N THR A 86 15.98 3.38 -2.35
CA THR A 86 16.29 2.61 -3.56
C THR A 86 17.74 2.16 -3.61
N LEU A 87 18.70 3.04 -3.28
CA LEU A 87 20.12 2.71 -3.41
C LEU A 87 20.66 1.87 -2.25
N GLN A 88 20.18 2.11 -1.03
CA GLN A 88 20.78 1.56 0.19
C GLN A 88 19.99 0.42 0.82
N LEU A 89 18.67 0.36 0.59
CA LEU A 89 17.81 -0.65 1.23
C LEU A 89 17.25 -1.65 0.21
N LEU A 90 16.86 -1.16 -0.96
CA LEU A 90 16.14 -1.93 -1.98
C LEU A 90 16.98 -2.18 -3.25
N SER A 91 18.30 -2.01 -3.17
CA SER A 91 19.18 -2.30 -4.31
C SER A 91 19.32 -3.81 -4.53
N ALA A 92 19.61 -4.21 -5.77
CA ALA A 92 19.78 -5.63 -6.12
C ALA A 92 20.82 -6.32 -5.22
N SER A 93 21.94 -5.64 -4.94
CA SER A 93 22.97 -6.15 -4.02
C SER A 93 22.43 -6.41 -2.61
N LYS A 94 21.61 -5.49 -2.06
CA LYS A 94 20.99 -5.67 -0.74
C LYS A 94 19.95 -6.80 -0.76
N ILE A 95 19.15 -6.89 -1.83
CA ILE A 95 18.17 -7.96 -1.99
C ILE A 95 18.86 -9.33 -2.04
N GLU A 96 19.97 -9.46 -2.76
CA GLU A 96 20.76 -10.69 -2.83
C GLU A 96 21.43 -11.05 -1.50
N MET A 97 21.92 -10.05 -0.76
CA MET A 97 22.49 -10.25 0.58
C MET A 97 21.50 -10.94 1.53
N PHE A 98 20.20 -10.64 1.41
CA PHE A 98 19.14 -11.27 2.21
C PHE A 98 18.52 -12.52 1.57
N ALA A 99 19.00 -12.99 0.42
CA ALA A 99 18.48 -14.19 -0.24
C ALA A 99 18.58 -15.46 0.63
N PRO A 100 19.66 -15.72 1.39
CA PRO A 100 19.74 -16.86 2.29
C PRO A 100 18.64 -16.84 3.35
N LEU A 101 18.41 -15.68 3.97
CA LEU A 101 17.37 -15.48 4.98
C LEU A 101 15.98 -15.77 4.41
N ARG A 102 15.63 -15.20 3.24
CA ARG A 102 14.32 -15.47 2.61
C ARG A 102 14.15 -16.95 2.27
N ARG A 103 15.22 -17.63 1.86
CA ARG A 103 15.19 -19.06 1.54
C ARG A 103 14.98 -19.92 2.79
N GLU A 104 15.57 -19.54 3.92
CA GLU A 104 15.37 -20.18 5.21
C GLU A 104 13.91 -20.08 5.67
N GLU A 105 13.35 -18.86 5.70
CA GLU A 105 11.96 -18.63 6.10
C GLU A 105 10.98 -19.39 5.20
N LEU A 106 11.19 -19.34 3.89
CA LEU A 106 10.37 -20.06 2.92
C LEU A 106 10.50 -21.58 3.11
N GLY A 107 11.71 -22.07 3.39
CA GLY A 107 11.96 -23.48 3.66
C GLY A 107 11.20 -23.98 4.89
N ALA A 108 11.15 -23.17 5.95
CA ALA A 108 10.37 -23.45 7.15
C ALA A 108 8.87 -23.54 6.85
N LEU A 109 8.32 -22.58 6.09
CA LEU A 109 6.91 -22.61 5.67
C LEU A 109 6.60 -23.86 4.83
N VAL A 110 7.42 -24.18 3.84
CA VAL A 110 7.22 -25.36 2.98
C VAL A 110 7.27 -26.65 3.80
N LYS A 111 8.16 -26.74 4.79
CA LYS A 111 8.21 -27.89 5.70
C LYS A 111 6.95 -27.99 6.55
N SER A 112 6.45 -26.87 7.08
CA SER A 112 5.18 -26.82 7.82
C SER A 112 4.01 -27.31 6.97
N LEU A 113 3.88 -26.79 5.74
CA LEU A 113 2.83 -27.19 4.80
C LEU A 113 2.90 -28.69 4.43
N LYS A 114 4.11 -29.25 4.28
CA LYS A 114 4.27 -30.70 4.05
C LYS A 114 3.76 -31.54 5.22
N ASN A 115 3.96 -31.08 6.45
CA ASN A 115 3.48 -31.77 7.64
C ASN A 115 1.95 -31.70 7.73
N SER A 116 1.35 -30.52 7.53
CA SER A 116 -0.11 -30.35 7.50
C SER A 116 -0.76 -31.15 6.36
N ALA A 117 -0.10 -31.23 5.19
CA ALA A 117 -0.57 -32.08 4.10
C ALA A 117 -0.53 -33.57 4.46
N ALA A 118 0.51 -34.03 5.16
CA ALA A 118 0.62 -35.41 5.62
C ALA A 118 -0.46 -35.79 6.65
N SER A 119 -0.85 -34.84 7.51
CA SER A 119 -1.96 -34.99 8.45
C SER A 119 -3.34 -34.69 7.86
N ARG A 120 -3.41 -34.29 6.57
CA ARG A 120 -4.64 -33.85 5.88
C ARG A 120 -5.36 -32.70 6.59
N GLU A 121 -4.59 -31.82 7.21
CA GLU A 121 -5.08 -30.63 7.89
C GLU A 121 -5.46 -29.54 6.89
N VAL A 122 -6.55 -28.82 7.18
CA VAL A 122 -6.92 -27.61 6.44
C VAL A 122 -6.13 -26.43 7.02
N VAL A 123 -5.45 -25.69 6.15
CA VAL A 123 -4.59 -24.57 6.53
C VAL A 123 -5.09 -23.26 5.94
N ASP A 124 -4.95 -22.17 6.71
CA ASP A 124 -5.14 -20.81 6.20
C ASP A 124 -3.82 -20.30 5.60
N LEU A 125 -3.77 -20.24 4.26
CA LEU A 125 -2.59 -19.74 3.56
C LEU A 125 -2.38 -18.24 3.71
N SER A 126 -3.45 -17.45 3.91
CA SER A 126 -3.34 -16.01 4.11
C SER A 126 -2.65 -15.70 5.44
N GLU A 127 -2.98 -16.45 6.48
CA GLU A 127 -2.29 -16.35 7.77
C GLU A 127 -0.81 -16.73 7.66
N LEU A 128 -0.52 -17.92 7.11
CA LEU A 128 0.84 -18.42 6.98
C LEU A 128 1.75 -17.53 6.11
N LEU A 129 1.22 -17.00 5.00
CA LEU A 129 1.96 -16.07 4.14
C LEU A 129 2.15 -14.71 4.81
N GLY A 130 1.16 -14.26 5.61
CA GLY A 130 1.29 -13.06 6.42
C GLY A 130 2.46 -13.17 7.41
N GLU A 131 2.52 -14.26 8.16
CA GLU A 131 3.61 -14.54 9.11
C GLU A 131 4.97 -14.65 8.41
N LEU A 132 5.02 -15.31 7.26
CA LEU A 132 6.24 -15.40 6.45
C LEU A 132 6.76 -14.00 6.08
N MET A 133 5.88 -13.15 5.54
CA MET A 133 6.25 -11.81 5.11
C MET A 133 6.66 -10.92 6.28
N GLU A 134 5.95 -11.01 7.39
CA GLU A 134 6.28 -10.32 8.63
C GLU A 134 7.68 -10.70 9.14
N ASN A 135 7.95 -12.01 9.26
CA ASN A 135 9.25 -12.51 9.71
C ASN A 135 10.39 -12.08 8.79
N ILE A 136 10.20 -12.19 7.46
CA ILE A 136 11.18 -11.72 6.48
C ILE A 136 11.45 -10.23 6.66
N VAL A 137 10.41 -9.40 6.69
CA VAL A 137 10.56 -7.94 6.79
C VAL A 137 11.20 -7.54 8.12
N CYS A 138 10.72 -8.07 9.25
CA CYS A 138 11.26 -7.77 10.56
C CYS A 138 12.73 -8.20 10.68
N LYS A 139 13.10 -9.39 10.21
CA LYS A 139 14.51 -9.81 10.25
C LYS A 139 15.39 -8.98 9.30
N MET A 140 14.89 -8.58 8.13
CA MET A 140 15.63 -7.72 7.21
C MET A 140 15.83 -6.30 7.75
N VAL A 141 14.82 -5.73 8.43
CA VAL A 141 14.84 -4.33 8.90
C VAL A 141 15.40 -4.20 10.32
N LEU A 142 15.00 -5.08 11.24
CA LEU A 142 15.32 -5.02 12.67
C LEU A 142 16.41 -6.03 13.08
N GLY A 143 16.80 -6.94 12.19
CA GLY A 143 17.77 -7.99 12.49
C GLY A 143 17.23 -9.13 13.37
N ARG A 144 15.93 -9.13 13.69
CA ARG A 144 15.29 -10.15 14.53
C ARG A 144 13.82 -10.33 14.16
N ALA A 145 13.27 -11.49 14.53
CA ALA A 145 11.83 -11.71 14.47
C ALA A 145 11.09 -10.77 15.44
N ILE A 146 9.82 -10.53 15.17
CA ILE A 146 9.00 -9.70 16.05
C ILE A 146 8.72 -10.44 17.36
N ASP A 147 8.62 -9.69 18.46
CA ASP A 147 8.14 -10.23 19.72
C ASP A 147 6.64 -10.49 19.60
N HIS A 148 6.19 -11.70 19.92
CA HIS A 148 4.76 -12.07 19.88
C HIS A 148 3.87 -11.20 20.78
N ARG A 149 4.45 -10.40 21.69
CA ARG A 149 3.72 -9.40 22.48
C ARG A 149 3.29 -8.18 21.66
N PHE A 150 3.82 -7.99 20.45
CA PHE A 150 3.47 -6.87 19.58
C PHE A 150 2.65 -7.35 18.40
N ASP A 151 1.40 -6.88 18.30
CA ASP A 151 0.50 -7.21 17.20
C ASP A 151 0.73 -6.31 15.98
N LEU A 152 1.87 -6.52 15.28
CA LEU A 152 2.18 -5.76 14.07
C LEU A 152 1.22 -6.09 12.93
N LYS A 153 0.85 -7.37 12.79
CA LYS A 153 -0.11 -7.82 11.78
C LYS A 153 -1.45 -7.09 11.95
N GLY A 154 -2.01 -7.07 13.15
CA GLY A 154 -3.25 -6.34 13.47
C GLY A 154 -3.13 -4.85 13.17
N LEU A 155 -2.03 -4.22 13.58
CA LEU A 155 -1.77 -2.80 13.30
C LEU A 155 -1.71 -2.51 11.79
N ILE A 156 -1.02 -3.36 11.01
CA ILE A 156 -0.96 -3.23 9.55
C ILE A 156 -2.35 -3.37 8.94
N TYR A 157 -3.15 -4.35 9.38
CA TYR A 157 -4.52 -4.51 8.90
C TYR A 157 -5.40 -3.30 9.20
N GLU A 158 -5.31 -2.76 10.40
CA GLU A 158 -6.04 -1.56 10.80
C GLU A 158 -5.65 -0.36 9.92
N VAL A 159 -4.35 -0.11 9.74
CA VAL A 159 -3.85 0.95 8.87
C VAL A 159 -4.30 0.77 7.42
N MET A 160 -4.27 -0.47 6.89
CA MET A 160 -4.75 -0.75 5.52
C MET A 160 -6.26 -0.56 5.39
N ASN A 161 -7.03 -0.92 6.40
CA ASN A 161 -8.48 -0.70 6.44
C ASN A 161 -8.81 0.80 6.46
N LEU A 162 -8.12 1.58 7.30
CA LEU A 162 -8.27 3.03 7.35
C LEU A 162 -7.85 3.70 6.02
N ALA A 163 -6.75 3.23 5.42
CA ALA A 163 -6.27 3.76 4.14
C ALA A 163 -7.20 3.44 2.95
N GLY A 164 -7.88 2.29 3.00
CA GLY A 164 -8.85 1.87 1.99
C GLY A 164 -10.27 2.36 2.24
N ALA A 165 -10.57 2.85 3.45
CA ALA A 165 -11.89 3.33 3.81
C ALA A 165 -12.23 4.62 3.05
N PHE A 166 -13.49 4.75 2.66
CA PHE A 166 -13.99 6.00 2.11
C PHE A 166 -14.06 7.03 3.23
N ASN A 167 -13.22 8.07 3.19
CA ASN A 167 -13.29 9.17 4.15
C ASN A 167 -14.13 10.36 3.68
N LEU A 168 -15.26 10.62 4.34
CA LEU A 168 -16.15 11.71 3.98
C LEU A 168 -15.46 13.09 4.08
N ALA A 169 -14.59 13.29 5.07
CA ALA A 169 -13.84 14.54 5.24
C ALA A 169 -12.86 14.78 4.08
N ASP A 170 -12.28 13.73 3.51
CA ASP A 170 -11.37 13.83 2.35
C ASP A 170 -12.10 14.30 1.08
N TYR A 171 -13.42 14.08 0.99
CA TYR A 171 -14.24 14.45 -0.16
C TYR A 171 -15.18 15.64 0.09
N MET A 172 -15.39 16.02 1.35
CA MET A 172 -16.18 17.16 1.79
C MET A 172 -15.41 17.92 2.88
N PRO A 173 -14.47 18.80 2.51
CA PRO A 173 -13.53 19.39 3.46
C PRO A 173 -14.17 20.15 4.62
N TRP A 174 -15.36 20.74 4.42
CA TRP A 174 -16.10 21.42 5.48
C TRP A 174 -16.59 20.48 6.60
N LEU A 175 -16.65 19.17 6.37
CA LEU A 175 -16.99 18.18 7.39
C LEU A 175 -15.80 17.73 8.24
N SER A 176 -14.56 18.09 7.86
CA SER A 176 -13.34 17.68 8.58
C SER A 176 -13.33 18.09 10.06
N VAL A 177 -13.97 19.21 10.41
CA VAL A 177 -14.07 19.71 11.80
C VAL A 177 -14.84 18.75 12.72
N PHE A 178 -15.74 17.95 12.16
CA PHE A 178 -16.58 17.03 12.92
C PHE A 178 -15.99 15.62 13.07
N ASP A 179 -14.91 15.33 12.34
CA ASP A 179 -14.28 14.01 12.26
C ASP A 179 -15.30 12.85 12.17
N PRO A 180 -16.14 12.82 11.12
CA PRO A 180 -17.35 11.99 11.06
C PRO A 180 -17.09 10.47 10.95
N GLN A 181 -15.84 10.04 11.08
CA GLN A 181 -15.39 8.65 10.92
C GLN A 181 -14.72 8.07 12.15
N VAL A 182 -14.68 8.86 13.22
CA VAL A 182 -14.40 8.38 14.59
C VAL A 182 -15.69 7.86 15.20
#